data_AF-A0A8J1TWP4-F1
#
_entry.id   AF-A0A8J1TWP4-F1
#
_cell.length_a   1.000
_cell.length_b   1.000
_cell.length_c   1.000
_cell.angle_alpha   90.00
_cell.angle_beta   90.00
_cell.angle_gamma   90.00
#
_symmetry.space_group_name_H-M   'P 1'
#
loop_
_entity.id
_entity.type
_entity.pdbx_description
1 polymer ?
#
loop_
_entity_poly.entity_id
_entity_poly.type
_entity_poly.pdbx_seq_one_letter_code
_entity_poly.pdbx_strand_id
1 'polypeptide(L)'
;MNTDRSDTDTGNLTTDTEAFSVGSSSDPSPGGLWLKQKIQCRQTDRDLPKILKTVHVRVVWLSIDCMDDVRGSVEGTVLIQTRWKDAVLDKLMKNGRMKPESRQDAYFNPGLQIENLSSLQEEAVWRTMVHNNRGQAVVTEHRLVTGTFNQDIYLRDFPFDIQVLKLKLKSSLSIKEVDLIPDRNKQSTLVDDALSSRLQADWQQYNAMELRQTTKASAYLDAEHTFPRLDATCNIARKSSRHVWPIGIVMMSIILMSLSLFSLPPTLEHVQARLQGTFLLVTCLIVYQIVYGQITGILHVVRPNIMDKYAMFVLIYLVLNGGWHSMSPYVCDDRLPDIYVLITLALLVLMAHIAIFIWIHSVALRNRKMLVRKDSEAKLHTLNNNNLPPTPKSSRRQIYSHVAQRTGVKGSTVEIEHLL
;
A
#
# COMPACT_ATOMS: atom_id res chain seq x y z
N MET A 1 50.84 54.80 12.74
CA MET A 1 50.80 54.64 11.27
C MET A 1 49.34 54.48 10.91
N ASN A 2 48.56 55.56 10.72
CA ASN A 2 48.67 56.56 9.63
C ASN A 2 48.98 55.85 8.31
N THR A 3 48.19 55.90 7.24
CA THR A 3 47.31 56.93 6.64
C THR A 3 46.96 56.30 5.26
N ASP A 4 45.92 56.59 4.50
CA ASP A 4 44.87 57.59 4.51
C ASP A 4 43.91 57.22 3.34
N ARG A 5 42.63 57.61 3.51
CA ARG A 5 41.74 58.30 2.53
C ARG A 5 41.46 57.66 1.16
N SER A 6 40.29 57.82 0.55
CA SER A 6 39.12 58.74 0.68
C SER A 6 38.26 58.41 -0.55
N ASP A 7 36.97 58.68 -0.70
CA ASP A 7 35.88 59.21 0.12
C ASP A 7 34.63 59.10 -0.77
N THR A 8 33.43 59.02 -0.14
CA THR A 8 32.17 59.70 -0.55
C THR A 8 31.52 59.33 -1.91
N ASP A 9 30.19 59.27 -2.10
CA ASP A 9 29.12 60.00 -1.41
C ASP A 9 27.73 59.35 -1.66
N THR A 10 26.91 59.41 -0.62
CA THR A 10 25.47 59.71 -0.52
C THR A 10 24.46 59.34 -1.62
N GLY A 11 23.28 58.85 -1.19
CA GLY A 11 22.02 59.28 -1.83
C GLY A 11 20.86 58.27 -1.76
N ASN A 12 19.94 58.49 -0.82
CA ASN A 12 18.72 57.75 -0.55
C ASN A 12 17.61 57.84 -1.63
N LEU A 13 16.70 56.85 -1.57
CA LEU A 13 15.24 56.85 -1.81
C LEU A 13 14.67 57.59 -3.04
N THR A 14 13.80 56.92 -3.81
CA THR A 14 12.32 57.07 -3.71
C THR A 14 11.57 56.07 -4.61
N THR A 15 10.36 55.75 -4.17
CA THR A 15 9.24 55.14 -4.88
C THR A 15 8.85 55.92 -6.14
N ASP A 16 8.21 55.28 -7.13
CA ASP A 16 6.83 55.61 -7.50
C ASP A 16 6.28 54.78 -8.68
N THR A 17 5.05 54.33 -8.44
CA THR A 17 3.99 53.91 -9.36
C THR A 17 3.74 54.92 -10.47
N GLU A 18 3.62 54.46 -11.72
CA GLU A 18 2.78 55.14 -12.72
C GLU A 18 1.89 54.16 -13.48
N ALA A 19 0.60 54.49 -13.47
CA ALA A 19 -0.49 53.89 -14.18
C ALA A 19 -0.46 54.32 -15.66
N PHE A 20 -0.75 53.41 -16.58
CA PHE A 20 -1.02 53.76 -17.98
C PHE A 20 -2.52 53.74 -18.25
N SER A 21 -3.00 54.88 -18.71
CA SER A 21 -4.39 55.24 -18.96
C SER A 21 -4.93 54.67 -20.28
N VAL A 22 -6.25 54.58 -20.32
CA VAL A 22 -7.10 54.03 -21.39
C VAL A 22 -7.15 54.96 -22.60
N GLY A 23 -6.86 54.42 -23.79
CA GLY A 23 -7.24 55.00 -25.07
C GLY A 23 -8.43 54.25 -25.66
N SER A 24 -9.58 54.91 -25.75
CA SER A 24 -10.79 54.44 -26.41
C SER A 24 -10.70 54.61 -27.93
N SER A 25 -10.83 53.53 -28.68
CA SER A 25 -11.38 53.60 -30.05
C SER A 25 -12.23 52.37 -30.33
N SER A 26 -13.42 52.66 -30.83
CA SER A 26 -14.54 51.76 -31.09
C SER A 26 -14.48 51.26 -32.52
N ASP A 27 -14.34 49.94 -32.70
CA ASP A 27 -14.96 49.19 -33.81
C ASP A 27 -14.96 47.67 -33.50
N PRO A 28 -16.10 46.95 -33.60
CA PRO A 28 -16.17 45.54 -33.24
C PRO A 28 -15.79 44.65 -34.43
N SER A 29 -14.66 43.96 -34.32
CA SER A 29 -14.29 42.87 -35.24
C SER A 29 -15.12 41.60 -34.97
N PRO A 30 -15.45 40.76 -36.00
CA PRO A 30 -16.40 39.65 -35.87
C PRO A 30 -15.91 38.48 -34.98
N GLY A 31 -14.65 38.50 -34.54
CA GLY A 31 -14.04 37.46 -33.70
C GLY A 31 -14.35 37.57 -32.20
N GLY A 32 -14.84 38.71 -31.73
CA GLY A 32 -15.10 38.96 -30.30
C GLY A 32 -16.39 38.31 -29.76
N LEU A 33 -17.36 38.02 -30.64
CA LEU A 33 -18.64 37.42 -30.25
C LEU A 33 -18.49 35.94 -29.84
N TRP A 34 -17.64 35.18 -30.51
CA TRP A 34 -17.40 33.77 -30.18
C TRP A 34 -16.72 33.58 -28.83
N LEU A 35 -15.79 34.47 -28.46
CA LEU A 35 -15.07 34.38 -27.18
C LEU A 35 -15.96 34.83 -26.02
N LYS A 36 -16.75 35.90 -26.20
CA LYS A 36 -17.75 36.33 -25.22
C LYS A 36 -18.82 35.27 -25.00
N GLN A 37 -19.29 34.59 -26.05
CA GLN A 37 -20.31 33.54 -25.93
C GLN A 37 -19.77 32.27 -25.23
N LYS A 38 -18.49 31.95 -25.40
CA LYS A 38 -17.81 30.84 -24.69
C LYS A 38 -17.56 31.16 -23.21
N ILE A 39 -17.25 32.41 -22.89
CA ILE A 39 -17.11 32.90 -21.51
C ILE A 39 -18.48 33.00 -20.83
N GLN A 40 -19.50 33.51 -21.53
CA GLN A 40 -20.88 33.57 -21.05
C GLN A 40 -21.45 32.17 -20.78
N CYS A 41 -21.25 31.19 -21.69
CA CYS A 41 -21.65 29.79 -21.46
C CYS A 41 -20.91 29.15 -20.28
N ARG A 42 -19.66 29.55 -20.00
CA ARG A 42 -18.87 29.04 -18.86
C ARG A 42 -19.24 29.73 -17.53
N GLN A 43 -19.84 30.91 -17.60
CA GLN A 43 -20.35 31.66 -16.44
C GLN A 43 -21.79 31.29 -16.10
N THR A 44 -22.65 31.04 -17.08
CA THR A 44 -24.05 30.61 -16.83
C THR A 44 -24.16 29.20 -16.27
N ASP A 45 -23.11 28.38 -16.37
CA ASP A 45 -23.06 27.04 -15.76
C ASP A 45 -22.62 27.06 -14.28
N ARG A 46 -22.22 28.23 -13.74
CA ARG A 46 -21.89 28.39 -12.31
C ARG A 46 -23.11 28.60 -11.42
N ASP A 47 -24.25 28.98 -12.00
CA ASP A 47 -25.44 29.43 -11.25
C ASP A 47 -26.57 28.39 -11.21
N LEU A 48 -26.42 27.21 -11.81
CA LEU A 48 -27.31 26.08 -11.53
C LEU A 48 -26.94 25.44 -10.17
N PRO A 49 -27.92 25.07 -9.32
CA PRO A 49 -27.62 24.28 -8.14
C PRO A 49 -26.94 23.00 -8.59
N LYS A 50 -25.64 22.86 -8.28
CA LYS A 50 -24.86 21.67 -8.61
C LYS A 50 -25.46 20.52 -7.83
N ILE A 51 -26.27 19.72 -8.51
CA ILE A 51 -26.91 18.54 -7.94
C ILE A 51 -25.79 17.58 -7.56
N LEU A 52 -25.72 17.23 -6.27
CA LEU A 52 -24.80 16.23 -5.76
C LEU A 52 -24.99 14.92 -6.53
N LYS A 53 -23.94 14.48 -7.24
CA LYS A 53 -23.95 13.23 -7.99
C LYS A 53 -23.29 12.13 -7.17
N THR A 54 -24.06 11.09 -6.86
CA THR A 54 -23.53 9.88 -6.23
C THR A 54 -22.86 8.98 -7.27
N VAL A 55 -21.60 8.65 -7.02
CA VAL A 55 -20.79 7.75 -7.84
C VAL A 55 -20.49 6.51 -7.01
N HIS A 56 -21.00 5.37 -7.47
CA HIS A 56 -20.70 4.07 -6.88
C HIS A 56 -19.37 3.55 -7.41
N VAL A 57 -18.48 3.15 -6.51
CA VAL A 57 -17.13 2.71 -6.85
C VAL A 57 -16.92 1.26 -6.41
N ARG A 58 -16.32 0.48 -7.30
CA ARG A 58 -15.83 -0.87 -7.05
C ARG A 58 -14.38 -0.94 -7.49
N VAL A 59 -13.55 -1.56 -6.65
CA VAL A 59 -12.13 -1.77 -6.93
C VAL A 59 -11.86 -3.27 -6.99
N VAL A 60 -11.13 -3.72 -8.00
CA VAL A 60 -10.72 -5.11 -8.14
C VAL A 60 -9.23 -5.14 -8.46
N TRP A 61 -8.43 -5.75 -7.58
CA TRP A 61 -7.03 -6.03 -7.89
C TRP A 61 -6.97 -7.31 -8.73
N LEU A 62 -6.43 -7.20 -9.94
CA LEU A 62 -6.33 -8.31 -10.89
C LEU A 62 -5.00 -9.06 -10.73
N SER A 63 -3.91 -8.31 -10.62
CA SER A 63 -2.57 -8.85 -10.39
C SER A 63 -1.77 -7.97 -9.44
N ILE A 64 -0.88 -8.61 -8.69
CA ILE A 64 0.16 -8.00 -7.88
C ILE A 64 1.45 -8.73 -8.28
N ASP A 65 2.32 -8.02 -8.97
CA ASP A 65 3.46 -8.62 -9.66
C ASP A 65 4.72 -8.59 -8.80
N CYS A 66 5.00 -7.42 -8.22
CA CYS A 66 6.17 -7.16 -7.39
C CYS A 66 5.81 -6.35 -6.16
N MET A 67 6.46 -6.63 -5.03
CA MET A 67 6.38 -5.81 -3.83
C MET A 67 7.78 -5.52 -3.31
N ASP A 68 8.06 -4.24 -3.10
CA ASP A 68 9.31 -3.74 -2.55
C ASP A 68 9.06 -3.25 -1.12
N ASP A 69 9.48 -4.07 -0.16
CA ASP A 69 9.37 -3.82 1.28
C ASP A 69 10.19 -2.59 1.72
N VAL A 70 11.24 -2.22 0.97
CA VAL A 70 12.19 -1.15 1.31
C VAL A 70 11.70 0.20 0.82
N ARG A 71 11.31 0.24 -0.46
CA ARG A 71 10.81 1.46 -1.10
C ARG A 71 9.37 1.77 -0.72
N GLY A 72 8.64 0.79 -0.18
CA GLY A 72 7.22 0.94 0.11
C GLY A 72 6.43 1.06 -1.18
N SER A 73 6.61 0.12 -2.11
CA SER A 73 5.92 0.16 -3.40
C SER A 73 5.44 -1.21 -3.85
N VAL A 74 4.27 -1.23 -4.48
CA VAL A 74 3.66 -2.43 -5.06
C VAL A 74 3.39 -2.20 -6.53
N GLU A 75 3.82 -3.12 -7.38
CA GLU A 75 3.53 -3.12 -8.81
C GLU A 75 2.39 -4.11 -9.11
N GLY A 76 1.45 -3.70 -9.94
CA GLY A 76 0.36 -4.59 -10.35
C GLY A 76 -0.70 -3.91 -11.20
N THR A 77 -1.78 -4.65 -11.46
CA THR A 77 -2.91 -4.23 -12.28
C THR A 77 -4.19 -4.16 -11.46
N VAL A 78 -4.89 -3.03 -11.55
CA VAL A 78 -6.14 -2.75 -10.84
C VAL A 78 -7.23 -2.35 -11.82
N LEU A 79 -8.41 -2.94 -11.66
CA LEU A 79 -9.64 -2.53 -12.31
C LEU A 79 -10.47 -1.67 -11.35
N ILE A 80 -10.69 -0.41 -11.73
CA ILE A 80 -11.58 0.51 -11.04
C ILE A 80 -12.86 0.61 -11.88
N GLN A 81 -13.98 0.24 -11.28
CA GLN A 81 -15.30 0.35 -11.89
C GLN A 81 -16.10 1.42 -11.16
N THR A 82 -16.60 2.39 -11.91
CA THR A 82 -17.41 3.48 -11.38
C THR A 82 -18.76 3.52 -12.07
N ARG A 83 -19.81 3.80 -11.31
CA ARG A 83 -21.18 3.78 -11.80
C ARG A 83 -21.95 4.97 -11.25
N TRP A 84 -22.57 5.74 -12.12
CA TRP A 84 -23.41 6.87 -11.73
C TRP A 84 -24.65 6.95 -12.61
N LYS A 85 -25.64 7.69 -12.12
CA LYS A 85 -26.85 8.01 -12.87
C LYS A 85 -26.66 9.34 -13.59
N ASP A 86 -27.11 9.42 -14.84
CA ASP A 86 -27.05 10.66 -15.60
C ASP A 86 -28.43 11.10 -16.08
N ALA A 87 -29.03 12.04 -15.32
CA ALA A 87 -30.36 12.59 -15.60
C ALA A 87 -30.40 13.48 -16.85
N VAL A 88 -29.25 14.01 -17.30
CA VAL A 88 -29.17 14.80 -18.53
C VAL A 88 -29.29 13.86 -19.74
N LEU A 89 -28.62 12.72 -19.66
CA LEU A 89 -28.68 11.67 -20.67
C LEU A 89 -30.09 11.06 -20.78
N ASP A 90 -30.78 10.87 -19.64
CA ASP A 90 -32.18 10.45 -19.60
C ASP A 90 -33.10 11.35 -20.43
N LYS A 91 -32.92 12.66 -20.34
CA LYS A 91 -33.74 13.66 -21.06
C LYS A 91 -33.41 13.68 -22.56
N LEU A 92 -32.13 13.54 -22.91
CA LEU A 92 -31.67 13.61 -24.31
C LEU A 92 -32.07 12.37 -25.11
N MET A 93 -32.09 11.20 -24.48
CA MET A 93 -32.51 9.94 -25.10
C MET A 93 -34.04 9.84 -25.24
N LYS A 94 -34.82 10.29 -24.24
CA LYS A 94 -36.30 10.36 -24.33
C LYS A 94 -36.79 11.23 -25.49
N ASN A 95 -36.02 12.23 -25.87
CA ASN A 95 -36.34 13.13 -26.98
C ASN A 95 -35.92 12.57 -28.36
N GLY A 96 -35.40 11.33 -28.43
CA GLY A 96 -34.99 10.68 -29.68
C GLY A 96 -33.77 11.31 -30.37
N ARG A 97 -33.01 12.18 -29.68
CA ARG A 97 -31.95 13.02 -30.28
C ARG A 97 -30.53 12.47 -30.14
N MET A 98 -30.33 11.29 -29.55
CA MET A 98 -28.99 10.73 -29.35
C MET A 98 -28.87 9.26 -29.73
N LYS A 99 -27.81 8.95 -30.49
CA LYS A 99 -27.22 7.60 -30.52
C LYS A 99 -26.18 7.54 -29.39
N PRO A 100 -26.20 6.49 -28.54
CA PRO A 100 -25.36 6.41 -27.33
C PRO A 100 -23.84 6.42 -27.61
N GLU A 101 -23.42 6.10 -28.83
CA GLU A 101 -22.01 5.99 -29.21
C GLU A 101 -21.37 7.29 -29.73
N SER A 102 -22.16 8.31 -30.11
CA SER A 102 -21.64 9.39 -30.97
C SER A 102 -21.05 10.62 -30.26
N ARG A 103 -21.11 10.71 -28.92
CA ARG A 103 -20.47 11.80 -28.14
C ARG A 103 -20.04 11.33 -26.75
N GLN A 104 -18.85 10.75 -26.66
CA GLN A 104 -18.22 10.42 -25.36
C GLN A 104 -17.86 11.67 -24.53
N ASP A 105 -17.71 12.83 -25.18
CA ASP A 105 -17.34 14.09 -24.56
C ASP A 105 -18.50 14.77 -23.80
N ALA A 106 -19.73 14.30 -24.01
CA ALA A 106 -20.92 14.83 -23.34
C ALA A 106 -21.24 14.11 -22.01
N TYR A 107 -20.54 13.02 -21.69
CA TYR A 107 -20.75 12.30 -20.44
C TYR A 107 -20.20 13.09 -19.27
N PHE A 108 -20.96 13.11 -18.17
CA PHE A 108 -20.41 13.53 -16.89
C PHE A 108 -19.18 12.67 -16.53
N ASN A 109 -18.09 13.32 -16.12
CA ASN A 109 -16.87 12.66 -15.69
C ASN A 109 -16.64 12.94 -14.19
N PRO A 110 -16.56 11.91 -13.33
CA PRO A 110 -16.32 12.09 -11.90
C PRO A 110 -14.89 12.55 -11.56
N GLY A 111 -13.97 12.65 -12.54
CA GLY A 111 -12.64 13.22 -12.36
C GLY A 111 -11.77 12.43 -11.38
N LEU A 112 -11.80 11.09 -11.47
CA LEU A 112 -11.14 10.21 -10.51
C LEU A 112 -9.62 10.16 -10.72
N GLN A 113 -8.89 10.33 -9.63
CA GLN A 113 -7.43 10.30 -9.54
C GLN A 113 -7.00 9.28 -8.50
N ILE A 114 -5.89 8.59 -8.76
CA ILE A 114 -5.27 7.65 -7.82
C ILE A 114 -4.14 8.41 -7.13
N GLU A 115 -4.29 8.74 -5.84
CA GLU A 115 -3.33 9.60 -5.13
C GLU A 115 -1.98 8.91 -4.91
N ASN A 116 -1.96 7.58 -4.78
CA ASN A 116 -0.77 6.81 -4.49
C ASN A 116 -0.19 6.09 -5.71
N LEU A 117 -0.51 6.54 -6.92
CA LEU A 117 0.13 6.04 -8.14
C LEU A 117 1.45 6.79 -8.36
N SER A 118 2.55 6.06 -8.42
CA SER A 118 3.91 6.61 -8.55
C SER A 118 4.37 6.61 -10.01
N SER A 119 4.07 5.52 -10.72
CA SER A 119 4.36 5.38 -12.13
C SER A 119 3.23 4.64 -12.83
N LEU A 120 2.76 5.22 -13.92
CA LEU A 120 1.75 4.63 -14.79
C LEU A 120 2.47 3.91 -15.94
N GLN A 121 2.17 2.62 -16.13
CA GLN A 121 2.66 1.86 -17.28
C GLN A 121 1.61 1.83 -18.39
N GLU A 122 0.38 1.43 -18.05
CA GLU A 122 -0.72 1.34 -18.99
C GLU A 122 -2.04 1.78 -18.34
N GLU A 123 -2.85 2.52 -19.10
CA GLU A 123 -4.20 2.89 -18.72
C GLU A 123 -5.17 2.64 -19.87
N ALA A 124 -6.21 1.84 -19.61
CA ALA A 124 -7.32 1.66 -20.53
C ALA A 124 -8.63 2.09 -19.86
N VAL A 125 -9.35 3.00 -20.50
CA VAL A 125 -10.65 3.50 -20.01
C VAL A 125 -11.72 3.20 -21.04
N TRP A 126 -12.81 2.57 -20.61
CA TRP A 126 -13.99 2.38 -21.46
C TRP A 126 -15.27 2.62 -20.67
N ARG A 127 -16.31 3.07 -21.37
CA ARG A 127 -17.62 3.38 -20.78
C ARG A 127 -18.69 2.56 -21.45
N THR A 128 -19.62 2.09 -20.64
CA THR A 128 -20.84 1.41 -21.08
C THR A 128 -22.03 2.12 -20.46
N MET A 129 -23.13 2.18 -21.20
CA MET A 129 -24.37 2.81 -20.75
C MET A 129 -25.48 1.76 -20.79
N VAL A 130 -26.15 1.57 -19.66
CA VAL A 130 -27.22 0.57 -19.50
C VAL A 130 -28.42 1.25 -18.88
N HIS A 131 -29.62 0.92 -19.36
CA HIS A 131 -30.85 1.37 -18.71
C HIS A 131 -31.20 0.42 -17.57
N ASN A 132 -31.47 0.97 -16.40
CA ASN A 132 -32.03 0.20 -15.29
C ASN A 132 -33.50 -0.15 -15.59
N ASN A 133 -34.08 -1.09 -14.84
CA ASN A 133 -35.49 -1.53 -14.96
C ASN A 133 -36.51 -0.39 -14.84
N ARG A 134 -36.10 0.78 -14.34
CA ARG A 134 -36.89 2.01 -14.22
C ARG A 134 -36.72 2.99 -15.39
N GLY A 135 -36.05 2.59 -16.47
CA GLY A 135 -35.76 3.43 -17.63
C GLY A 135 -34.76 4.57 -17.37
N GLN A 136 -33.93 4.44 -16.32
CA GLN A 136 -32.89 5.41 -15.97
C GLN A 136 -31.55 4.99 -16.59
N ALA A 137 -30.86 5.93 -17.23
CA ALA A 137 -29.54 5.81 -17.80
C ALA A 137 -28.49 5.72 -16.69
N VAL A 138 -27.84 4.57 -16.62
CA VAL A 138 -26.75 4.30 -15.71
C VAL A 138 -25.49 4.15 -16.55
N VAL A 139 -24.53 5.06 -16.33
CA VAL A 139 -23.22 5.00 -16.98
C VAL A 139 -22.29 4.21 -16.07
N THR A 140 -21.59 3.24 -16.65
CA THR A 140 -20.55 2.47 -16.00
C THR A 140 -19.23 2.72 -16.72
N GLU A 141 -18.27 3.30 -16.03
CA GLU A 141 -16.90 3.46 -16.49
C GLU A 141 -16.03 2.37 -15.87
N HIS A 142 -15.14 1.83 -16.70
CA HIS A 142 -14.14 0.87 -16.33
C HIS A 142 -12.79 1.47 -16.65
N ARG A 143 -11.90 1.47 -15.66
CA ARG A 143 -10.53 1.95 -15.77
C ARG A 143 -9.61 0.83 -15.33
N LEU A 144 -8.86 0.30 -16.28
CA LEU A 144 -7.79 -0.67 -16.04
C LEU A 144 -6.48 0.11 -15.92
N VAL A 145 -5.81 -0.02 -14.79
CA VAL A 145 -4.56 0.70 -14.49
C VAL A 145 -3.49 -0.30 -14.13
N THR A 146 -2.40 -0.31 -14.89
CA THR A 146 -1.18 -1.06 -14.59
C THR A 146 -0.09 -0.08 -14.21
N GLY A 147 0.55 -0.30 -13.06
CA GLY A 147 1.63 0.58 -12.60
C GLY A 147 2.11 0.29 -11.20
N THR A 148 2.88 1.23 -10.66
CA THR A 148 3.49 1.14 -9.33
C THR A 148 2.76 2.06 -8.37
N PHE A 149 2.33 1.50 -7.24
CA PHE A 149 1.58 2.16 -6.19
C PHE A 149 2.43 2.31 -4.93
N ASN A 150 2.53 3.52 -4.39
CA ASN A 150 3.16 3.76 -3.09
C ASN A 150 2.31 3.18 -1.96
N GLN A 151 2.97 2.45 -1.06
CA GLN A 151 2.38 1.76 0.08
C GLN A 151 3.18 2.04 1.36
N ASP A 152 2.46 2.13 2.46
CA ASP A 152 3.07 2.22 3.79
C ASP A 152 3.28 0.80 4.32
N ILE A 153 4.50 0.26 4.20
CA ILE A 153 4.84 -1.09 4.65
C ILE A 153 5.37 -1.03 6.09
N TYR A 154 4.81 -1.85 6.98
CA TYR A 154 5.17 -1.88 8.41
C TYR A 154 5.86 -3.20 8.78
N LEU A 155 7.17 -3.15 8.99
CA LEU A 155 8.00 -4.34 9.26
C LEU A 155 8.26 -4.60 10.74
N ARG A 156 7.56 -3.91 11.66
CA ARG A 156 7.76 -4.06 13.11
C ARG A 156 7.57 -5.51 13.58
N ASP A 157 6.55 -6.17 13.05
CA ASP A 157 6.15 -7.52 13.45
C ASP A 157 6.71 -8.61 12.52
N PHE A 158 7.68 -8.26 11.66
CA PHE A 158 8.34 -9.20 10.76
C PHE A 158 8.93 -10.39 11.53
N PRO A 159 8.74 -11.64 11.06
CA PRO A 159 8.12 -12.08 9.81
C PRO A 159 6.63 -12.48 9.94
N PHE A 160 5.97 -12.09 11.04
CA PHE A 160 4.55 -12.37 11.31
C PHE A 160 3.64 -11.20 10.90
N ASP A 161 4.17 -10.31 10.07
CA ASP A 161 3.52 -9.08 9.65
C ASP A 161 2.34 -9.33 8.72
N ILE A 162 1.35 -8.45 8.85
CA ILE A 162 0.21 -8.31 7.93
C ILE A 162 0.35 -6.93 7.31
N GLN A 163 0.43 -6.89 5.99
CA GLN A 163 0.46 -5.64 5.24
C GLN A 163 -0.94 -5.31 4.73
N VAL A 164 -1.28 -4.03 4.81
CA VAL A 164 -2.55 -3.49 4.33
C VAL A 164 -2.26 -2.66 3.09
N LEU A 165 -2.49 -3.24 1.92
CA LEU A 165 -2.32 -2.53 0.66
C LEU A 165 -3.51 -1.59 0.46
N LYS A 166 -3.23 -0.33 0.12
CA LYS A 166 -4.24 0.72 -0.01
C LYS A 166 -4.25 1.25 -1.44
N LEU A 167 -5.43 1.43 -2.01
CA LEU A 167 -5.65 2.23 -3.20
C LEU A 167 -6.44 3.46 -2.80
N LYS A 168 -5.84 4.64 -2.98
CA LYS A 168 -6.40 5.92 -2.55
C LYS A 168 -7.03 6.62 -3.75
N LEU A 169 -8.36 6.60 -3.86
CA LEU A 169 -9.10 7.23 -4.94
C LEU A 169 -9.63 8.59 -4.49
N LYS A 170 -9.43 9.62 -5.29
CA LYS A 170 -9.92 10.99 -5.03
C LYS A 170 -10.63 11.54 -6.26
N SER A 171 -11.70 12.30 -6.07
CA SER A 171 -12.28 13.10 -7.15
C SER A 171 -11.63 14.48 -7.23
N SER A 172 -11.44 15.00 -8.45
CA SER A 172 -11.10 16.41 -8.68
C SER A 172 -12.27 17.37 -8.41
N LEU A 173 -13.50 16.84 -8.28
CA LEU A 173 -14.71 17.59 -7.98
C LEU A 173 -14.93 17.69 -6.48
N SER A 174 -15.56 18.77 -6.02
CA SER A 174 -15.76 19.02 -4.59
C SER A 174 -16.82 18.08 -3.99
N ILE A 175 -16.79 17.88 -2.66
CA ILE A 175 -17.80 17.09 -1.95
C ILE A 175 -19.24 17.62 -2.14
N LYS A 176 -19.39 18.91 -2.46
CA LYS A 176 -20.69 19.52 -2.79
C LYS A 176 -21.24 19.02 -4.14
N GLU A 177 -20.38 18.50 -5.02
CA GLU A 177 -20.70 18.12 -6.40
C GLU A 177 -20.75 16.60 -6.56
N VAL A 178 -19.85 15.88 -5.90
CA VAL A 178 -19.72 14.43 -6.03
C VAL A 178 -19.60 13.77 -4.66
N ASP A 179 -20.33 12.67 -4.50
CA ASP A 179 -20.14 11.75 -3.38
C ASP A 179 -19.68 10.38 -3.89
N LEU A 180 -18.55 9.90 -3.36
CA LEU A 180 -17.94 8.62 -3.72
C LEU A 180 -18.38 7.55 -2.73
N ILE A 181 -19.23 6.62 -3.15
CA ILE A 181 -19.78 5.57 -2.29
C ILE A 181 -19.34 4.18 -2.77
N PRO A 182 -19.03 3.24 -1.87
CA PRO A 182 -18.85 1.84 -2.25
C PRO A 182 -20.08 1.28 -2.97
N ASP A 183 -19.88 0.51 -4.04
CA ASP A 183 -20.97 -0.20 -4.72
C ASP A 183 -21.51 -1.31 -3.80
N ARG A 184 -22.78 -1.17 -3.37
CA ARG A 184 -23.43 -2.17 -2.50
C ARG A 184 -23.80 -3.44 -3.24
N ASN A 185 -23.98 -3.37 -4.57
CA ASN A 185 -24.43 -4.50 -5.38
C ASN A 185 -23.27 -5.41 -5.77
N LYS A 186 -22.05 -4.85 -5.88
CA LYS A 186 -20.85 -5.60 -6.25
C LYS A 186 -19.72 -5.23 -5.31
N GLN A 187 -19.30 -6.18 -4.49
CA GLN A 187 -18.20 -5.97 -3.58
C GLN A 187 -16.88 -5.81 -4.34
N SER A 188 -15.99 -5.02 -3.74
CA SER A 188 -14.61 -4.92 -4.17
C SER A 188 -13.85 -6.12 -3.63
N THR A 189 -12.98 -6.68 -4.45
CA THR A 189 -12.34 -7.98 -4.18
C THR A 189 -10.92 -7.99 -4.73
N LEU A 190 -10.08 -8.83 -4.15
CA LEU A 190 -8.85 -9.28 -4.77
C LEU A 190 -9.17 -10.57 -5.54
N VAL A 191 -8.76 -10.68 -6.81
CA VAL A 191 -9.00 -11.88 -7.62
C VAL A 191 -8.26 -13.08 -7.02
N ASP A 192 -8.87 -14.26 -7.15
CA ASP A 192 -8.21 -15.52 -6.79
C ASP A 192 -6.93 -15.64 -7.62
N ASP A 193 -5.79 -15.91 -6.97
CA ASP A 193 -4.45 -15.92 -7.58
C ASP A 193 -3.94 -14.58 -8.13
N ALA A 194 -4.45 -13.45 -7.64
CA ALA A 194 -3.91 -12.13 -7.99
C ALA A 194 -2.42 -11.96 -7.63
N LEU A 195 -1.91 -12.64 -6.60
CA LEU A 195 -0.47 -12.64 -6.33
C LEU A 195 0.29 -13.41 -7.42
N SER A 196 1.35 -12.81 -7.96
CA SER A 196 2.28 -13.51 -8.85
C SER A 196 2.88 -14.76 -8.20
N SER A 197 3.23 -15.77 -9.00
CA SER A 197 3.79 -17.04 -8.51
C SER A 197 5.00 -16.85 -7.58
N ARG A 198 5.82 -15.83 -7.85
CA ARG A 198 6.94 -15.43 -7.00
C ARG A 198 6.48 -14.94 -5.63
N LEU A 199 5.49 -14.05 -5.59
CA LEU A 199 4.96 -13.50 -4.33
C LEU A 199 4.15 -14.52 -3.54
N GLN A 200 3.44 -15.43 -4.21
CA GLN A 200 2.73 -16.53 -3.54
C GLN A 200 3.65 -17.42 -2.71
N ALA A 201 4.94 -17.46 -3.02
CA ALA A 201 5.92 -18.22 -2.24
C ALA A 201 6.12 -17.63 -0.84
N ASP A 202 6.03 -16.30 -0.69
CA ASP A 202 6.34 -15.58 0.55
C ASP A 202 5.12 -14.92 1.21
N TRP A 203 4.03 -14.76 0.46
CA TRP A 203 2.82 -14.08 0.89
C TRP A 203 1.59 -14.98 0.78
N GLN A 204 0.62 -14.68 1.63
CA GLN A 204 -0.71 -15.25 1.61
C GLN A 204 -1.72 -14.11 1.46
N GLN A 205 -2.53 -14.18 0.42
CA GLN A 205 -3.58 -13.20 0.17
C GLN A 205 -4.86 -13.50 0.95
N TYR A 206 -5.62 -12.44 1.22
CA TYR A 206 -7.01 -12.51 1.69
C TYR A 206 -7.85 -11.70 0.71
N ASN A 207 -8.98 -12.27 0.29
CA ASN A 207 -9.73 -11.73 -0.85
C ASN A 207 -10.64 -10.57 -0.44
N ALA A 208 -11.02 -10.53 0.84
CA ALA A 208 -11.83 -9.45 1.42
C ALA A 208 -11.14 -8.09 1.30
N MET A 209 -11.88 -7.13 0.71
CA MET A 209 -11.46 -5.74 0.61
C MET A 209 -12.40 -4.84 1.42
N GLU A 210 -11.81 -3.94 2.20
CA GLU A 210 -12.55 -2.93 2.96
C GLU A 210 -12.45 -1.58 2.26
N LEU A 211 -13.60 -0.96 1.96
CA LEU A 211 -13.66 0.39 1.40
C LEU A 211 -14.07 1.37 2.49
N ARG A 212 -13.22 2.36 2.73
CA ARG A 212 -13.47 3.42 3.70
C ARG A 212 -13.63 4.76 2.98
N GLN A 213 -14.79 5.37 3.14
CA GLN A 213 -15.01 6.74 2.72
C GLN A 213 -14.27 7.69 3.64
N THR A 214 -13.58 8.66 3.06
CA THR A 214 -12.88 9.72 3.77
C THR A 214 -13.04 11.04 3.02
N THR A 215 -12.78 12.14 3.69
CA THR A 215 -12.79 13.48 3.07
C THR A 215 -11.40 14.08 3.23
N LYS A 216 -10.86 14.64 2.16
CA LYS A 216 -9.55 15.31 2.20
C LYS A 216 -9.73 16.80 1.96
N ALA A 217 -9.33 17.61 2.93
CA ALA A 217 -9.21 19.06 2.74
C ALA A 217 -8.10 19.35 1.73
N SER A 218 -8.29 20.38 0.91
CA SER A 218 -7.22 20.88 0.04
C SER A 218 -6.03 21.33 0.88
N ALA A 219 -4.81 21.00 0.44
CA ALA A 219 -3.59 21.52 1.07
C ALA A 219 -3.22 22.93 0.58
N TYR A 220 -3.80 23.37 -0.54
CA TYR A 220 -3.46 24.62 -1.24
C TYR A 220 -4.62 25.61 -1.32
N LEU A 221 -5.84 25.17 -1.00
CA LEU A 221 -7.05 26.00 -0.97
C LEU A 221 -7.57 26.02 0.46
N ASP A 222 -8.35 27.05 0.81
CA ASP A 222 -8.98 27.16 2.12
C ASP A 222 -9.74 25.87 2.51
N ALA A 223 -9.88 25.65 3.83
CA ALA A 223 -10.53 24.47 4.42
C ALA A 223 -11.95 24.18 3.90
N GLU A 224 -12.57 25.14 3.21
CA GLU A 224 -13.87 25.01 2.56
C GLU A 224 -13.86 24.12 1.30
N HIS A 225 -12.70 23.96 0.65
CA HIS A 225 -12.53 23.09 -0.51
C HIS A 225 -12.11 21.69 -0.08
N THR A 226 -13.11 20.89 0.30
CA THR A 226 -12.94 19.46 0.59
C THR A 226 -13.31 18.61 -0.63
N PHE A 227 -12.52 17.55 -0.84
CA PHE A 227 -12.68 16.60 -1.94
C PHE A 227 -13.04 15.22 -1.38
N PRO A 228 -13.98 14.49 -2.02
CA PRO A 228 -14.34 13.15 -1.61
C PRO A 228 -13.20 12.18 -1.94
N ARG A 229 -12.90 11.30 -0.99
CA ARG A 229 -11.85 10.28 -1.10
C ARG A 229 -12.38 8.92 -0.68
N LEU A 230 -11.91 7.88 -1.36
CA LEU A 230 -12.27 6.50 -1.10
C LEU A 230 -11.01 5.66 -1.03
N ASP A 231 -10.76 5.08 0.15
CA ASP A 231 -9.62 4.21 0.38
C ASP A 231 -10.09 2.76 0.31
N ALA A 232 -9.64 2.04 -0.71
CA ALA A 232 -9.84 0.60 -0.83
C ALA A 232 -8.63 -0.14 -0.25
N THR A 233 -8.86 -1.04 0.70
CA THR A 233 -7.79 -1.70 1.44
C THR A 233 -7.92 -3.21 1.36
N CYS A 234 -6.83 -3.91 1.03
CA CYS A 234 -6.75 -5.37 1.07
C CYS A 234 -5.61 -5.82 1.97
N ASN A 235 -5.79 -6.96 2.62
CA ASN A 235 -4.84 -7.50 3.59
C ASN A 235 -4.06 -8.65 2.95
N ILE A 236 -2.74 -8.62 3.11
CA ILE A 236 -1.83 -9.72 2.76
C ILE A 236 -0.99 -10.07 4.00
N ALA A 237 -0.71 -11.35 4.22
CA ALA A 237 0.09 -11.79 5.35
C ALA A 237 1.33 -12.55 4.89
N ARG A 238 2.45 -12.35 5.58
CA ARG A 238 3.68 -13.07 5.27
C ARG A 238 3.62 -14.52 5.73
N LYS A 239 4.18 -15.42 4.92
CA LYS A 239 4.43 -16.82 5.28
C LYS A 239 5.65 -16.91 6.19
N SER A 240 5.42 -16.63 7.47
CA SER A 240 6.45 -16.55 8.50
C SER A 240 7.37 -17.78 8.61
N SER A 241 6.87 -18.99 8.34
CA SER A 241 7.64 -20.24 8.46
C SER A 241 8.93 -20.21 7.65
N ARG A 242 8.93 -19.59 6.48
CA ARG A 242 10.12 -19.52 5.60
C ARG A 242 11.26 -18.71 6.22
N HIS A 243 10.94 -17.69 7.02
CA HIS A 243 11.92 -16.80 7.62
C HIS A 243 12.31 -17.25 9.03
N VAL A 244 11.36 -17.83 9.79
CA VAL A 244 11.60 -18.25 11.17
C VAL A 244 12.62 -19.38 11.26
N TRP A 245 12.55 -20.39 10.38
CA TRP A 245 13.47 -21.54 10.47
C TRP A 245 14.92 -21.16 10.19
N PRO A 246 15.28 -20.49 9.09
CA PRO A 246 16.68 -20.16 8.82
C PRO A 246 17.29 -19.23 9.88
N ILE A 247 16.55 -18.22 10.33
CA ILE A 247 17.02 -17.29 11.38
C ILE A 247 17.12 -18.01 12.72
N GLY A 248 16.07 -18.75 13.09
CA GLY A 248 16.01 -19.48 14.34
C GLY A 248 17.12 -20.51 14.48
N ILE A 249 17.38 -21.30 13.43
CA ILE A 249 18.41 -22.34 13.43
C ILE A 249 19.80 -21.74 13.58
N VAL A 250 20.14 -20.66 12.86
CA VAL A 250 21.45 -20.02 12.98
C VAL A 250 21.67 -19.47 14.39
N MET A 251 20.67 -18.76 14.94
CA MET A 251 20.74 -18.22 16.30
C MET A 251 20.86 -19.33 17.35
N MET A 252 20.08 -20.41 17.23
CA MET A 252 20.20 -21.61 18.06
C MET A 252 21.59 -22.21 18.00
N SER A 253 22.16 -22.32 16.80
CA SER A 253 23.49 -22.90 16.60
C SER A 253 24.58 -22.07 17.28
N ILE A 254 24.50 -20.74 17.19
CA ILE A 254 25.43 -19.82 17.86
C ILE A 254 25.36 -20.01 19.39
N ILE A 255 24.15 -20.13 19.95
CA ILE A 255 23.96 -20.34 21.39
C ILE A 255 24.49 -21.71 21.82
N LEU A 256 24.15 -22.79 21.11
CA LEU A 256 24.67 -24.13 21.42
C LEU A 256 26.20 -24.19 21.34
N MET A 257 26.79 -23.53 20.35
CA MET A 257 28.24 -23.43 20.22
C MET A 257 28.86 -22.61 21.36
N SER A 258 28.17 -21.60 21.88
CA SER A 258 28.67 -20.86 23.06
C SER A 258 28.71 -21.73 24.33
N LEU A 259 27.76 -22.65 24.48
CA LEU A 259 27.70 -23.56 25.63
C LEU A 259 28.83 -24.60 25.58
N SER A 260 29.30 -24.97 24.38
CA SER A 260 30.42 -25.92 24.25
C SER A 260 31.73 -25.38 24.83
N LEU A 261 31.87 -24.04 24.93
CA LEU A 261 33.05 -23.38 25.51
C LEU A 261 33.21 -23.63 27.03
N PHE A 262 32.16 -24.08 27.72
CA PHE A 262 32.24 -24.55 29.11
C PHE A 262 32.86 -25.94 29.26
N SER A 263 33.09 -26.65 28.15
CA SER A 263 33.84 -27.91 28.17
C SER A 263 35.32 -27.68 28.49
N LEU A 264 35.83 -26.49 28.21
CA LEU A 264 37.21 -26.09 28.50
C LEU A 264 37.36 -25.72 29.99
N PRO A 265 38.41 -26.20 30.68
CA PRO A 265 38.65 -25.85 32.08
C PRO A 265 38.78 -24.34 32.30
N PRO A 266 38.34 -23.80 33.45
CA PRO A 266 38.48 -22.38 33.79
C PRO A 266 39.90 -22.03 34.28
N THR A 267 40.94 -22.52 33.61
CA THR A 267 42.35 -22.23 33.97
C THR A 267 42.91 -21.09 33.15
N LEU A 268 43.93 -20.39 33.68
CA LEU A 268 44.66 -19.30 33.02
C LEU A 268 45.17 -19.66 31.61
N GLU A 269 45.51 -20.93 31.37
CA GLU A 269 45.98 -21.43 30.08
C GLU A 269 44.87 -21.46 29.00
N HIS A 270 43.62 -21.73 29.39
CA HIS A 270 42.51 -21.92 28.44
C HIS A 270 41.63 -20.67 28.28
N VAL A 271 41.88 -19.60 29.06
CA VAL A 271 41.13 -18.33 28.99
C VAL A 271 41.16 -17.75 27.59
N GLN A 272 42.32 -17.78 26.95
CA GLN A 272 42.50 -17.26 25.60
C GLN A 272 41.56 -17.97 24.62
N ALA A 273 41.48 -19.30 24.66
CA ALA A 273 40.61 -20.08 23.77
C ALA A 273 39.11 -19.80 24.02
N ARG A 274 38.70 -19.70 25.29
CA ARG A 274 37.29 -19.40 25.67
C ARG A 274 36.86 -18.00 25.22
N LEU A 275 37.73 -17.00 25.42
CA LEU A 275 37.48 -15.63 24.97
C LEU A 275 37.48 -15.52 23.45
N GLN A 276 38.47 -16.09 22.76
CA GLN A 276 38.53 -16.10 21.30
C GLN A 276 37.29 -16.74 20.68
N GLY A 277 36.85 -17.90 21.21
CA GLY A 277 35.63 -18.55 20.76
C GLY A 277 34.38 -17.67 20.94
N THR A 278 34.28 -16.98 22.08
CA THR A 278 33.15 -16.08 22.35
C THR A 278 33.15 -14.86 21.44
N PHE A 279 34.29 -14.21 21.24
CA PHE A 279 34.41 -13.08 20.31
C PHE A 279 34.12 -13.48 18.86
N LEU A 280 34.53 -14.69 18.46
CA LEU A 280 34.21 -15.24 17.15
C LEU A 280 32.69 -15.40 16.97
N LEU A 281 31.98 -15.94 17.97
CA LEU A 281 30.53 -16.09 17.94
C LEU A 281 29.80 -14.74 17.90
N VAL A 282 30.28 -13.74 18.67
CA VAL A 282 29.75 -12.36 18.61
C VAL A 282 29.94 -11.78 17.20
N THR A 283 31.13 -11.93 16.62
CA THR A 283 31.43 -11.43 15.28
C THR A 283 30.56 -12.14 14.23
N CYS A 284 30.39 -13.46 14.35
CA CYS A 284 29.53 -14.25 13.47
C CYS A 284 28.08 -13.75 13.52
N LEU A 285 27.56 -13.45 14.72
CA LEU A 285 26.22 -12.89 14.89
C LEU A 285 26.07 -11.53 14.21
N ILE A 286 27.03 -10.61 14.38
CA ILE A 286 27.00 -9.28 13.78
C ILE A 286 27.07 -9.37 12.24
N VAL A 287 27.99 -10.19 11.72
CA VAL A 287 28.12 -10.42 10.27
C VAL A 287 26.84 -11.01 9.71
N TYR A 288 26.24 -11.99 10.40
CA TYR A 288 24.96 -12.56 9.99
C TYR A 288 23.86 -11.50 9.94
N GLN A 289 23.75 -10.62 10.93
CA GLN A 289 22.77 -9.52 10.93
C GLN A 289 22.95 -8.58 9.74
N ILE A 290 24.18 -8.21 9.41
CA ILE A 290 24.47 -7.34 8.26
C ILE A 290 24.06 -8.02 6.95
N VAL A 291 24.49 -9.26 6.73
CA VAL A 291 24.19 -10.02 5.51
C VAL A 291 22.68 -10.27 5.38
N TYR A 292 22.02 -10.63 6.47
CA TYR A 292 20.58 -10.85 6.48
C TYR A 292 19.79 -9.57 6.17
N GLY A 293 20.19 -8.44 6.75
CA GLY A 293 19.60 -7.14 6.44
C GLY A 293 19.77 -6.74 4.98
N GLN A 294 20.93 -7.04 4.37
CA GLN A 294 21.16 -6.81 2.94
C GLN A 294 20.27 -7.67 2.05
N ILE A 295 20.13 -8.97 2.34
CA ILE A 295 19.34 -9.90 1.53
C ILE A 295 17.85 -9.57 1.59
N THR A 296 17.35 -9.22 2.79
CA THR A 296 15.93 -8.92 2.98
C THR A 296 15.58 -7.48 2.59
N GLY A 297 16.57 -6.62 2.42
CA GLY A 297 16.38 -5.18 2.17
C GLY A 297 15.81 -4.42 3.37
N ILE A 298 15.58 -5.09 4.50
CA ILE A 298 14.98 -4.48 5.68
C ILE A 298 16.00 -3.52 6.29
N LEU A 299 15.77 -2.22 6.16
CA LEU A 299 16.64 -1.23 6.80
C LEU A 299 16.32 -1.20 8.31
N HIS A 300 17.16 -1.85 9.11
CA HIS A 300 17.00 -2.01 10.57
C HIS A 300 17.02 -0.69 11.39
N VAL A 301 17.29 0.44 10.73
CA VAL A 301 17.75 1.69 11.37
C VAL A 301 16.65 2.44 12.12
N VAL A 302 15.38 2.30 11.75
CA VAL A 302 14.31 3.15 12.33
C VAL A 302 13.53 2.46 13.45
N ARG A 303 13.24 1.17 13.34
CA ARG A 303 12.52 0.39 14.38
C ARG A 303 12.96 -1.07 14.36
N PRO A 304 13.44 -1.63 15.48
CA PRO A 304 13.86 -3.03 15.53
C PRO A 304 12.65 -3.94 15.33
N ASN A 305 12.76 -4.86 14.39
CA ASN A 305 11.76 -5.89 14.15
C ASN A 305 11.84 -6.99 15.24
N ILE A 306 10.97 -8.00 15.18
CA ILE A 306 10.96 -9.09 16.17
C ILE A 306 12.25 -9.92 16.12
N MET A 307 12.76 -10.20 14.92
CA MET A 307 13.98 -10.97 14.72
C MET A 307 15.23 -10.22 15.21
N ASP A 308 15.26 -8.90 15.05
CA ASP A 308 16.33 -8.03 15.56
C ASP A 308 16.37 -8.07 17.09
N LYS A 309 15.20 -8.02 17.74
CA LYS A 309 15.11 -8.17 19.20
C LYS A 309 15.62 -9.52 19.65
N TYR A 310 15.35 -10.58 18.89
CA TYR A 310 15.89 -11.91 19.19
C TYR A 310 17.41 -11.95 19.02
N ALA A 311 17.95 -11.38 17.94
CA ALA A 311 19.39 -11.25 17.75
C ALA A 311 20.07 -10.43 18.86
N MET A 312 19.45 -9.34 19.30
CA MET A 312 19.93 -8.54 20.44
C MET A 312 19.93 -9.34 21.74
N PHE A 313 18.94 -10.20 21.97
CA PHE A 313 18.94 -11.13 23.10
C PHE A 313 20.13 -12.10 23.03
N VAL A 314 20.41 -12.69 21.86
CA VAL A 314 21.58 -13.56 21.67
C VAL A 314 22.89 -12.78 21.90
N LEU A 315 22.97 -11.54 21.42
CA LEU A 315 24.15 -10.70 21.61
C LEU A 315 24.41 -10.42 23.09
N ILE A 316 23.39 -9.99 23.84
CA ILE A 316 23.51 -9.75 25.29
C ILE A 316 23.95 -11.03 25.99
N TYR A 317 23.35 -12.17 25.65
CA TYR A 317 23.73 -13.46 26.20
C TYR A 317 25.21 -13.80 25.92
N LEU A 318 25.70 -13.61 24.69
CA LEU A 318 27.11 -13.86 24.36
C LEU A 318 28.07 -12.91 25.09
N VAL A 319 27.68 -11.64 25.28
CA VAL A 319 28.48 -10.67 26.04
C VAL A 319 28.57 -11.07 27.52
N LEU A 320 27.46 -11.47 28.13
CA LEU A 320 27.45 -11.99 29.50
C LEU A 320 28.31 -13.24 29.63
N ASN A 321 28.22 -14.15 28.66
CA ASN A 321 29.04 -15.36 28.61
C ASN A 321 30.54 -15.02 28.50
N GLY A 322 30.90 -14.06 27.64
CA GLY A 322 32.28 -13.57 27.52
C GLY A 322 32.79 -12.91 28.79
N GLY A 323 31.94 -12.15 29.47
CA GLY A 323 32.24 -11.58 30.80
C GLY A 323 32.54 -12.66 31.83
N TRP A 324 31.72 -13.71 31.89
CA TRP A 324 31.99 -14.86 32.75
C TRP A 324 33.29 -15.57 32.40
N HIS A 325 33.54 -15.86 31.12
CA HIS A 325 34.78 -16.51 30.70
C HIS A 325 36.04 -15.68 31.05
N SER A 326 35.95 -14.36 31.05
CA SER A 326 37.02 -13.46 31.50
C SER A 326 37.26 -13.55 33.01
N MET A 327 36.19 -13.65 33.81
CA MET A 327 36.27 -13.64 35.28
C MET A 327 36.55 -15.02 35.89
N SER A 328 36.05 -16.08 35.27
CA SER A 328 36.11 -17.46 35.77
C SER A 328 37.49 -17.93 36.27
N PRO A 329 38.63 -17.57 35.65
CA PRO A 329 39.95 -18.04 36.08
C PRO A 329 40.46 -17.39 37.38
N TYR A 330 39.88 -16.25 37.76
CA TYR A 330 40.26 -15.51 38.96
C TYR A 330 39.34 -15.80 40.15
N VAL A 331 38.12 -16.25 39.85
CA VAL A 331 37.07 -16.48 40.86
C VAL A 331 37.00 -17.95 41.27
N CYS A 332 37.42 -18.87 40.38
CA CYS A 332 37.21 -20.30 40.56
C CYS A 332 38.53 -21.06 40.46
N ASP A 333 39.05 -21.54 41.60
CA ASP A 333 40.07 -22.60 41.60
C ASP A 333 39.46 -23.97 41.23
N ASP A 334 38.16 -24.14 41.49
CA ASP A 334 37.40 -25.38 41.24
C ASP A 334 36.45 -25.30 40.04
N ARG A 335 36.10 -26.46 39.47
CA ARG A 335 35.16 -26.55 38.33
C ARG A 335 33.69 -26.34 38.71
N LEU A 336 33.34 -26.39 39.99
CA LEU A 336 31.95 -26.34 40.46
C LEU A 336 31.20 -25.06 40.10
N PRO A 337 31.75 -23.84 40.29
CA PRO A 337 31.04 -22.60 39.94
C PRO A 337 30.77 -22.47 38.44
N ASP A 338 31.69 -22.93 37.59
CA ASP A 338 31.54 -22.92 36.13
C ASP A 338 30.37 -23.83 35.69
N ILE A 339 30.19 -24.98 36.36
CA ILE A 339 29.05 -25.88 36.14
C ILE A 339 27.73 -25.22 36.58
N TYR A 340 27.71 -24.55 37.74
CA TYR A 340 26.50 -23.84 38.19
C TYR A 340 26.09 -22.72 37.23
N VAL A 341 27.06 -21.95 36.72
CA VAL A 341 26.79 -20.91 35.72
C VAL A 341 26.32 -21.51 34.40
N LEU A 342 26.93 -22.60 33.93
CA LEU A 342 26.47 -23.33 32.75
C LEU A 342 25.00 -23.77 32.87
N ILE A 343 24.65 -24.44 33.97
CA ILE A 343 23.28 -24.91 34.20
C ILE A 343 22.30 -23.73 34.25
N THR A 344 22.68 -22.67 34.95
CA THR A 344 21.83 -21.47 35.10
C THR A 344 21.60 -20.78 33.75
N LEU A 345 22.65 -20.58 32.96
CA LEU A 345 22.57 -19.98 31.63
C LEU A 345 21.78 -20.86 30.67
N ALA A 346 22.02 -22.18 30.67
CA ALA A 346 21.29 -23.13 29.83
C ALA A 346 19.79 -23.14 30.15
N LEU A 347 19.41 -23.14 31.43
CA LEU A 347 18.01 -23.07 31.85
C LEU A 347 17.36 -21.73 31.47
N LEU A 348 18.06 -20.60 31.69
CA LEU A 348 17.55 -19.28 31.34
C LEU A 348 17.33 -19.14 29.83
N VAL A 349 18.29 -19.61 29.03
CA VAL A 349 18.19 -19.70 27.57
C VAL A 349 17.00 -20.57 27.19
N LEU A 350 16.87 -21.77 27.74
CA LEU A 350 15.76 -22.68 27.42
C LEU A 350 14.41 -22.04 27.72
N MET A 351 14.25 -21.43 28.90
CA MET A 351 13.03 -20.72 29.29
C MET A 351 12.74 -19.54 28.36
N ALA A 352 13.75 -18.75 27.99
CA ALA A 352 13.59 -17.64 27.06
C ALA A 352 13.12 -18.11 25.67
N HIS A 353 13.65 -19.21 25.16
CA HIS A 353 13.23 -19.77 23.87
C HIS A 353 11.82 -20.33 23.91
N ILE A 354 11.43 -21.01 24.99
CA ILE A 354 10.05 -21.46 25.20
C ILE A 354 9.11 -20.25 25.22
N ALA A 355 9.45 -19.19 25.96
CA ALA A 355 8.65 -17.98 26.04
C ALA A 355 8.51 -17.29 24.67
N ILE A 356 9.61 -17.16 23.92
CA ILE A 356 9.60 -16.60 22.55
C ILE A 356 8.75 -17.46 21.62
N PHE A 357 8.88 -18.79 21.67
CA PHE A 357 8.12 -19.71 20.84
C PHE A 357 6.61 -19.62 21.12
N ILE A 358 6.21 -19.59 22.40
CA ILE A 358 4.81 -19.40 22.82
C ILE A 358 4.29 -18.04 22.37
N TRP A 359 5.07 -16.98 22.56
CA TRP A 359 4.69 -15.63 22.17
C TRP A 359 4.49 -15.55 20.64
N ILE A 360 5.43 -16.06 19.86
CA ILE A 360 5.33 -16.18 18.40
C ILE A 360 4.05 -16.93 17.98
N HIS A 361 3.80 -18.10 18.56
CA HIS A 361 2.62 -18.91 18.21
C HIS A 361 1.33 -18.19 18.57
N SER A 362 1.25 -17.58 19.76
CA SER A 362 0.04 -16.87 20.21
C SER A 362 -0.29 -15.66 19.33
N VAL A 363 0.71 -14.85 18.97
CA VAL A 363 0.54 -13.67 18.11
C VAL A 363 0.19 -14.08 16.68
N ALA A 364 0.94 -15.03 16.10
CA ALA A 364 0.72 -15.48 14.73
C ALA A 364 -0.68 -16.12 14.57
N LEU A 365 -1.10 -16.95 15.53
CA LEU A 365 -2.40 -17.61 15.47
C LEU A 365 -3.55 -16.62 15.67
N ARG A 366 -3.43 -15.65 16.60
CA ARG A 366 -4.47 -14.65 16.85
C ARG A 366 -4.73 -13.80 15.61
N ASN A 367 -3.67 -13.29 14.99
CA ASN A 367 -3.77 -12.39 13.85
C ASN A 367 -4.30 -13.13 12.60
N ARG A 368 -3.88 -14.38 12.37
CA ARG A 368 -4.39 -15.19 11.25
C ARG A 368 -5.86 -15.57 11.42
N LYS A 369 -6.29 -15.94 12.64
CA LYS A 369 -7.71 -16.26 12.90
C LYS A 369 -8.63 -15.07 12.60
N MET A 370 -8.20 -13.86 12.96
CA MET A 370 -8.94 -12.63 12.66
C MET A 370 -9.11 -12.42 11.15
N LEU A 371 -8.05 -12.60 10.36
CA LEU A 371 -8.12 -12.43 8.90
C LEU A 371 -8.96 -13.52 8.21
N VAL A 372 -8.82 -14.78 8.63
CA VAL A 372 -9.63 -15.89 8.10
C VAL A 372 -11.12 -15.64 8.36
N ARG A 373 -11.47 -15.12 9.54
CA ARG A 373 -12.85 -14.77 9.87
C ARG A 373 -13.38 -13.66 8.94
N LYS A 374 -12.62 -12.58 8.75
CA LYS A 374 -13.00 -11.49 7.82
C LYS A 374 -13.20 -11.98 6.39
N ASP A 375 -12.31 -12.84 5.90
CA ASP A 375 -12.41 -13.42 4.56
C ASP A 375 -13.65 -14.31 4.41
N SER A 376 -13.96 -15.09 5.44
CA SER A 376 -15.16 -15.94 5.49
C SER A 376 -16.45 -15.11 5.49
N GLU A 377 -16.49 -14.03 6.28
CA GLU A 377 -17.63 -13.10 6.32
C GLU A 377 -17.85 -12.43 4.95
N ALA A 378 -16.78 -11.99 4.27
CA ALA A 378 -16.86 -11.41 2.93
C ALA A 378 -17.35 -12.42 1.87
N LYS A 379 -16.88 -13.67 1.93
CA LYS A 379 -17.37 -14.76 1.05
C LYS A 379 -18.85 -15.03 1.26
N LEU A 380 -19.32 -15.04 2.50
CA LEU A 380 -20.73 -15.26 2.83
C LEU A 380 -21.63 -14.12 2.32
N HIS A 381 -21.17 -12.86 2.40
CA HIS A 381 -21.89 -11.74 1.80
C HIS A 381 -21.97 -11.83 0.27
N THR A 382 -20.90 -12.26 -0.38
CA THR A 382 -20.88 -12.45 -1.84
C THR A 382 -21.87 -13.54 -2.27
N LEU A 383 -21.90 -14.67 -1.56
CA LEU A 383 -22.85 -15.77 -1.79
C LEU A 383 -24.31 -15.32 -1.61
N ASN A 384 -24.60 -14.57 -0.55
CA ASN A 384 -25.95 -14.07 -0.30
C ASN A 384 -26.45 -13.11 -1.40
N ASN A 385 -25.56 -12.27 -1.92
CA ASN A 385 -25.90 -11.36 -3.02
C ASN A 385 -26.07 -12.08 -4.37
N ASN A 386 -25.33 -13.17 -4.62
CA ASN A 386 -25.45 -13.95 -5.85
C ASN A 386 -26.70 -14.83 -5.90
N ASN A 387 -27.39 -15.05 -4.77
CA ASN A 387 -28.67 -15.75 -4.71
C ASN A 387 -29.88 -14.85 -5.09
N LEU A 388 -29.65 -13.59 -5.45
CA LEU A 388 -30.66 -12.74 -6.08
C LEU A 388 -30.81 -13.13 -7.56
N PRO A 389 -32.04 -13.16 -8.12
CA PRO A 389 -32.27 -13.66 -9.47
C PRO A 389 -31.45 -12.87 -10.51
N PRO A 390 -30.86 -13.56 -11.50
CA PRO A 390 -30.00 -12.92 -12.49
C PRO A 390 -30.80 -11.90 -13.31
N THR A 391 -30.29 -10.67 -13.40
CA THR A 391 -30.78 -9.70 -14.39
C THR A 391 -30.44 -10.16 -15.82
N PRO A 392 -31.22 -9.75 -16.84
CA PRO A 392 -31.26 -10.44 -18.13
C PRO A 392 -29.91 -10.47 -18.87
N LYS A 393 -29.57 -11.65 -19.39
CA LYS A 393 -28.29 -12.05 -20.01
C LYS A 393 -28.03 -11.45 -21.42
N SER A 394 -28.23 -10.15 -21.66
CA SER A 394 -27.99 -9.58 -23.01
C SER A 394 -26.63 -8.91 -23.23
N SER A 395 -25.83 -8.63 -22.20
CA SER A 395 -24.54 -7.90 -22.38
C SER A 395 -23.27 -8.70 -22.11
N ARG A 396 -23.35 -9.96 -21.65
CA ARG A 396 -22.13 -10.75 -21.36
C ARG A 396 -21.37 -11.19 -22.62
N ARG A 397 -22.05 -11.48 -23.74
CA ARG A 397 -21.39 -11.94 -24.98
C ARG A 397 -20.60 -10.86 -25.74
N GLN A 398 -20.94 -9.57 -25.59
CA GLN A 398 -20.25 -8.48 -26.32
C GLN A 398 -18.93 -8.04 -25.67
N ILE A 399 -18.73 -8.32 -24.38
CA ILE A 399 -17.51 -7.93 -23.66
C ILE A 399 -16.35 -8.87 -24.02
N TYR A 400 -16.63 -10.17 -24.20
CA TYR A 400 -15.60 -11.18 -24.51
C TYR A 400 -15.06 -11.09 -25.95
N SER A 401 -15.88 -10.66 -26.93
CA SER A 401 -15.42 -10.52 -28.32
C SER A 401 -14.47 -9.33 -28.52
N HIS A 402 -14.61 -8.25 -27.73
CA HIS A 402 -13.76 -7.07 -27.86
C HIS A 402 -12.41 -7.18 -27.15
N VAL A 403 -12.33 -7.96 -26.06
CA VAL A 403 -11.06 -8.22 -25.36
C VAL A 403 -10.21 -9.21 -26.15
N ALA A 404 -10.78 -10.31 -26.65
CA ALA A 404 -10.06 -11.30 -27.44
C ALA A 404 -9.55 -10.75 -28.80
N GLN A 405 -10.23 -9.77 -29.39
CA GLN A 405 -9.77 -9.13 -30.63
C GLN A 405 -8.64 -8.11 -30.43
N ARG A 406 -8.41 -7.59 -29.21
CA ARG A 406 -7.41 -6.55 -28.96
C ARG A 406 -6.15 -7.02 -28.22
N THR A 407 -6.20 -8.10 -27.46
CA THR A 407 -5.04 -8.59 -26.69
C THR A 407 -4.23 -9.67 -27.41
N GLY A 408 -4.72 -10.22 -28.54
CA GLY A 408 -3.98 -11.25 -29.30
C GLY A 408 -3.77 -12.58 -28.56
N VAL A 409 -4.34 -12.75 -27.37
CA VAL A 409 -4.21 -13.97 -26.57
C VAL A 409 -5.27 -14.98 -27.03
N LYS A 410 -4.86 -15.96 -27.85
CA LYS A 410 -5.64 -17.17 -28.12
C LYS A 410 -5.61 -18.08 -26.88
N GLY A 411 -6.41 -17.75 -25.88
CA GLY A 411 -6.70 -18.60 -24.72
C GLY A 411 -8.21 -18.78 -24.60
N SER A 412 -8.67 -20.00 -24.38
CA SER A 412 -10.08 -20.41 -24.44
C SER A 412 -11.01 -19.55 -23.59
N THR A 413 -12.07 -19.05 -24.22
CA THR A 413 -13.19 -18.26 -23.69
C THR A 413 -13.92 -18.82 -22.46
N VAL A 414 -13.54 -20.01 -21.98
CA VAL A 414 -14.20 -20.73 -20.88
C VAL A 414 -13.57 -20.40 -19.51
N GLU A 415 -12.30 -19.99 -19.44
CA GLU A 415 -11.63 -19.71 -18.15
C GLU A 415 -12.02 -18.36 -17.52
N ILE A 416 -12.42 -17.37 -18.31
CA ILE A 416 -12.75 -16.03 -17.79
C ILE A 416 -14.19 -15.99 -17.23
N GLU A 417 -15.09 -16.86 -17.68
CA GLU A 417 -16.45 -16.95 -17.12
C GLU A 417 -16.48 -17.50 -15.69
N HIS A 418 -15.43 -18.18 -15.25
CA HIS A 418 -15.33 -18.74 -13.90
C HIS A 418 -14.61 -17.82 -12.88
N LEU A 419 -13.97 -16.74 -13.35
CA LEU A 419 -13.18 -15.80 -12.52
C LEU A 419 -13.92 -14.46 -12.21
N LEU A 420 -15.17 -14.28 -12.67
CA LEU A 420 -16.01 -13.07 -12.51
C LEU A 420 -17.45 -13.42 -12.14
#